data_AF-A0A807ZIG2-F1
#
_entry.id   AF-A0A807ZIG2-F1
#
_cell.length_a   1.000
_cell.length_b   1.000
_cell.length_c   1.000
_cell.angle_alpha   90.00
_cell.angle_beta   90.00
_cell.angle_gamma   90.00
#
_symmetry.space_group_name_H-M   'P 1'
#
loop_
_entity.id
_entity.type
_entity.pdbx_description
1 polymer ?
#
loop_
_entity_poly.entity_id
_entity_poly.type
_entity_poly.pdbx_seq_one_letter_code
_entity_poly.pdbx_strand_id
1 'polypeptide(L)'
;MLLDSNLILMDSTPVLGAAVTGPAVALTSFLIPGRAEPIPICAKVAGEDFAGGTSITFKLTQSDTEAGTYTDVPGSTVTVALDDLTVGKAIGWRFLPRGASKPWLKMVVTPSGTFTAGKIFGAIVREDDLPYEAGMYIDKGVVQG
;
A
#
# COMPACT_ATOMS: atom_id res chain seq x y z
N MET A 1 10.53 -6.79 -9.61
CA MET A 1 9.36 -7.50 -9.06
C MET A 1 8.36 -7.75 -10.18
N LEU A 2 7.95 -9.00 -10.40
CA LEU A 2 6.84 -9.32 -11.29
C LEU A 2 5.52 -9.07 -10.55
N LEU A 3 4.54 -8.45 -11.20
CA LEU A 3 3.25 -8.11 -10.61
C LEU A 3 2.12 -8.82 -11.35
N ASP A 4 1.18 -9.39 -10.59
CA ASP A 4 -0.09 -9.88 -11.11
C ASP A 4 -1.10 -8.72 -11.16
N SER A 5 -1.72 -8.50 -12.31
CA SER A 5 -2.72 -7.43 -12.51
C SER A 5 -3.93 -7.58 -11.58
N ASN A 6 -4.26 -8.79 -11.14
CA ASN A 6 -5.38 -9.05 -10.22
C ASN A 6 -5.08 -8.64 -8.77
N LEU A 7 -3.82 -8.34 -8.45
CA LEU A 7 -3.36 -7.97 -7.12
C LEU A 7 -3.05 -6.48 -6.97
N ILE A 8 -3.35 -5.68 -8.00
CA ILE A 8 -3.16 -4.23 -7.99
C ILE A 8 -4.29 -3.56 -7.22
N LEU A 9 -3.95 -2.85 -6.15
CA LEU A 9 -4.86 -2.05 -5.32
C LEU A 9 -4.97 -0.61 -5.82
N MET A 10 -3.93 -0.06 -6.43
CA MET A 10 -3.88 1.25 -7.09
C MET A 10 -2.77 1.20 -8.16
N ASP A 11 -3.05 1.66 -9.36
CA ASP A 11 -2.02 1.87 -10.39
C ASP A 11 -1.88 3.36 -10.69
N SER A 12 -0.79 3.95 -10.19
CA SER A 12 -0.40 5.34 -10.48
C SER A 12 -1.58 6.32 -10.40
N THR A 13 -2.44 6.12 -9.40
CA THR A 13 -3.75 6.77 -9.34
C THR A 13 -3.61 8.16 -8.73
N PRO A 14 -4.10 9.24 -9.39
CA PRO A 14 -3.97 10.59 -8.87
C PRO A 14 -4.88 10.81 -7.66
N VAL A 15 -4.37 11.53 -6.65
CA VAL A 15 -5.12 11.84 -5.42
C VAL A 15 -5.08 13.35 -5.18
N LEU A 16 -6.17 14.04 -5.55
CA LEU A 16 -6.19 15.50 -5.65
C LEU A 16 -7.09 16.22 -4.61
N GLY A 17 -8.07 15.54 -4.01
CA GLY A 17 -8.93 16.18 -2.99
C GLY A 17 -10.15 15.38 -2.55
N ALA A 18 -10.63 14.45 -3.38
CA ALA A 18 -11.61 13.45 -2.96
C ALA A 18 -10.92 12.16 -2.52
N ALA A 19 -11.58 11.40 -1.64
CA ALA A 19 -11.12 10.05 -1.33
C ALA A 19 -11.19 9.17 -2.58
N VAL A 20 -10.12 8.43 -2.83
CA VAL A 20 -10.00 7.50 -3.95
C VAL A 20 -10.02 6.08 -3.41
N THR A 21 -10.80 5.21 -4.04
CA THR A 21 -10.91 3.80 -3.66
C THR A 21 -10.51 2.94 -4.85
N GLY A 22 -9.62 1.98 -4.60
CA GLY A 22 -9.13 1.05 -5.60
C GLY A 22 -10.13 -0.05 -5.96
N PRO A 23 -9.81 -0.88 -6.97
CA PRO A 23 -10.61 -2.06 -7.31
C PRO A 23 -10.60 -3.08 -6.16
N ALA A 24 -11.58 -3.99 -6.19
CA ALA A 24 -11.60 -5.14 -5.29
C ALA A 24 -10.52 -6.14 -5.70
N VAL A 25 -9.66 -6.51 -4.76
CA VAL A 25 -8.63 -7.55 -4.93
C VAL A 25 -9.07 -8.79 -4.17
N ALA A 26 -9.03 -9.94 -4.86
CA ALA A 26 -9.40 -11.23 -4.30
C ALA A 26 -8.24 -11.84 -3.50
N LEU A 27 -8.52 -12.17 -2.23
CA LEU A 27 -7.70 -12.99 -1.33
C LEU A 27 -8.35 -14.36 -1.09
N THR A 28 -9.17 -14.81 -2.04
CA THR A 28 -10.04 -15.99 -1.92
C THR A 28 -9.29 -17.30 -1.75
N SER A 29 -8.00 -17.33 -2.10
CA SER A 29 -7.10 -18.48 -1.85
C SER A 29 -6.67 -18.60 -0.39
N PHE A 30 -6.99 -17.63 0.47
CA PHE A 30 -6.61 -17.61 1.88
C PHE A 30 -7.84 -17.65 2.79
N LEU A 31 -7.81 -18.51 3.82
CA LEU A 31 -8.89 -18.56 4.82
C LEU A 31 -8.90 -17.32 5.71
N ILE A 32 -7.71 -16.89 6.19
CA ILE A 32 -7.51 -15.67 6.99
C ILE A 32 -6.19 -15.01 6.53
N PRO A 33 -6.22 -14.14 5.50
CA PRO A 33 -5.02 -13.65 4.83
C PRO A 33 -3.96 -13.05 5.77
N GLY A 34 -4.36 -12.14 6.65
CA GLY A 34 -3.46 -11.43 7.57
C GLY A 34 -2.89 -12.28 8.71
N ARG A 35 -3.32 -13.54 8.86
CA ARG A 35 -2.80 -14.48 9.87
C ARG A 35 -2.04 -15.67 9.27
N ALA A 36 -1.92 -15.73 7.94
CA ALA A 36 -1.06 -16.68 7.26
C ALA A 36 0.42 -16.26 7.41
N GLU A 37 1.31 -16.90 6.64
CA GLU A 37 2.67 -16.38 6.44
C GLU A 37 2.61 -14.91 5.99
N PRO A 38 3.59 -14.05 6.35
CA PRO A 38 3.52 -12.63 6.03
C PRO A 38 3.35 -12.39 4.53
N ILE A 39 2.14 -11.98 4.12
CA ILE A 39 1.82 -11.66 2.72
C ILE A 39 2.31 -10.24 2.44
N PRO A 40 3.33 -10.04 1.58
CA PRO A 40 3.88 -8.72 1.36
C PRO A 40 2.93 -7.79 0.59
N ILE A 41 3.01 -6.50 0.91
CA ILE A 41 2.30 -5.42 0.22
C ILE A 41 3.31 -4.33 -0.14
N CYS A 42 3.25 -3.87 -1.38
CA CYS A 42 4.03 -2.73 -1.84
C CYS A 42 3.06 -1.57 -2.06
N ALA A 43 3.13 -0.54 -1.22
CA ALA A 43 2.37 0.69 -1.37
C ALA A 43 3.31 1.88 -1.25
N LYS A 44 3.34 2.74 -2.27
CA LYS A 44 4.26 3.88 -2.35
C LYS A 44 3.73 5.04 -3.18
N VAL A 45 4.30 6.21 -2.95
CA VAL A 45 4.17 7.35 -3.88
C VAL A 45 4.87 6.99 -5.18
N ALA A 46 4.20 7.23 -6.31
CA ALA A 46 4.68 6.83 -7.63
C ALA A 46 4.53 7.98 -8.63
N GLY A 47 5.43 8.05 -9.61
CA GLY A 47 5.34 8.96 -10.76
C GLY A 47 5.71 10.41 -10.47
N GLU A 48 5.09 11.05 -9.47
CA GLU A 48 5.36 12.44 -9.09
C GLU A 48 5.11 12.67 -7.59
N ASP A 49 5.83 13.65 -7.02
CA ASP A 49 5.67 14.06 -5.63
C ASP A 49 4.29 14.69 -5.40
N PHE A 50 3.80 14.58 -4.16
CA PHE A 50 2.61 15.31 -3.78
C PHE A 50 2.90 16.79 -3.59
N ALA A 51 1.96 17.63 -4.05
CA ALA A 51 2.04 19.08 -3.88
C ALA A 51 0.69 19.65 -3.43
N GLY A 52 0.71 20.61 -2.50
CA GLY A 52 -0.49 21.11 -1.82
C GLY A 52 -0.93 20.20 -0.67
N GLY A 53 -2.14 20.43 -0.16
CA GLY A 53 -2.70 19.64 0.94
C GLY A 53 -1.88 19.70 2.24
N THR A 54 -2.09 18.73 3.12
CA THR A 54 -1.42 18.63 4.43
C THR A 54 -0.94 17.21 4.74
N SER A 55 -1.75 16.21 4.42
CA SER A 55 -1.45 14.80 4.66
C SER A 55 -2.36 13.92 3.81
N ILE A 56 -2.00 12.63 3.71
CA ILE A 56 -2.84 11.61 3.11
C ILE A 56 -3.00 10.47 4.10
N THR A 57 -4.25 10.05 4.32
CA THR A 57 -4.59 8.88 5.11
C THR A 57 -4.89 7.70 4.20
N PHE A 58 -4.17 6.62 4.43
CA PHE A 58 -4.29 5.36 3.73
C PHE A 58 -4.95 4.35 4.64
N LYS A 59 -5.86 3.54 4.09
CA LYS A 59 -6.45 2.41 4.80
C LYS A 59 -6.72 1.26 3.85
N LEU A 60 -6.72 0.06 4.41
CA LEU A 60 -7.23 -1.12 3.74
C LEU A 60 -8.65 -1.37 4.24
N THR A 61 -9.55 -1.76 3.35
CA THR A 61 -10.92 -2.16 3.69
C THR A 61 -11.19 -3.55 3.15
N GLN A 62 -12.14 -4.26 3.75
CA GLN A 62 -12.35 -5.67 3.46
C GLN A 62 -13.84 -6.06 3.47
N SER A 63 -14.19 -7.10 2.71
CA SER A 63 -15.57 -7.58 2.52
C SER A 63 -15.63 -9.09 2.34
N ASP A 64 -16.76 -9.70 2.71
CA ASP A 64 -17.05 -11.13 2.46
C ASP A 64 -17.32 -11.42 0.97
N THR A 65 -17.77 -10.41 0.20
CA THR A 65 -18.05 -10.55 -1.24
C THR A 65 -17.44 -9.38 -2.03
N GLU A 66 -17.18 -9.60 -3.32
CA GLU A 66 -16.55 -8.60 -4.21
C GLU A 66 -17.31 -7.27 -4.22
N ALA A 67 -18.64 -7.33 -4.37
CA ALA A 67 -19.55 -6.20 -4.44
C ALA A 67 -20.22 -5.87 -3.09
N GLY A 68 -19.73 -6.46 -1.99
CA GLY A 68 -20.31 -6.28 -0.66
C GLY A 68 -20.01 -4.93 -0.02
N THR A 69 -20.46 -4.79 1.23
CA THR A 69 -20.10 -3.63 2.05
C THR A 69 -18.69 -3.83 2.60
N TYR A 70 -17.81 -2.87 2.35
CA TYR A 70 -16.44 -2.90 2.83
C TYR A 70 -16.34 -2.21 4.20
N THR A 71 -15.63 -2.86 5.10
CA THR A 71 -15.33 -2.36 6.45
C THR A 71 -13.83 -2.19 6.61
N ASP A 72 -13.39 -1.28 7.48
CA ASP A 72 -11.97 -1.02 7.66
C ASP A 72 -11.23 -2.27 8.20
N VAL A 73 -10.04 -2.53 7.67
CA VAL A 73 -9.13 -3.55 8.20
C VAL A 73 -8.48 -2.99 9.47
N PRO A 74 -8.68 -3.62 10.65
CA PRO A 74 -8.09 -3.14 11.89
C PRO A 74 -6.57 -3.05 11.82
N GLY A 75 -6.01 -1.92 12.25
CA GLY A 75 -4.57 -1.67 12.23
C GLY A 75 -3.98 -1.36 10.85
N SER A 76 -4.82 -1.10 9.84
CA SER A 76 -4.34 -0.71 8.51
C SER A 76 -4.19 0.80 8.33
N THR A 77 -4.76 1.64 9.18
CA THR A 77 -4.73 3.09 8.97
C THR A 77 -3.32 3.65 9.14
N VAL A 78 -2.82 4.36 8.12
CA VAL A 78 -1.57 5.11 8.17
C VAL A 78 -1.81 6.50 7.62
N THR A 79 -1.32 7.52 8.31
CA THR A 79 -1.36 8.91 7.84
C THR A 79 0.06 9.38 7.59
N VAL A 80 0.32 9.90 6.40
CA VAL A 80 1.62 10.42 5.98
C VAL A 80 1.49 11.92 5.74
N ALA A 81 2.38 12.71 6.34
CA ALA A 81 2.42 14.16 6.16
C ALA A 81 2.97 14.53 4.77
N LEU A 82 2.63 15.73 4.28
CA LEU A 82 3.09 16.23 2.99
C LEU A 82 4.61 16.14 2.81
N ASP A 83 5.38 16.50 3.84
CA ASP A 83 6.86 16.50 3.79
C ASP A 83 7.47 15.12 3.48
N ASP A 84 6.72 14.05 3.76
CA ASP A 84 7.12 12.66 3.52
C ASP A 84 6.59 12.10 2.18
N LEU A 85 5.65 12.78 1.52
CA LEU A 85 4.93 12.26 0.35
C LEU A 85 5.71 12.48 -0.96
N THR A 86 6.95 11.99 -1.00
CA THR A 86 7.85 12.04 -2.16
C THR A 86 7.92 10.69 -2.87
N VAL A 87 8.23 10.68 -4.17
CA VAL A 87 8.30 9.48 -5.01
C VAL A 87 9.21 8.42 -4.38
N GLY A 88 8.73 7.19 -4.33
CA GLY A 88 9.42 6.06 -3.72
C GLY A 88 9.16 5.90 -2.23
N LYS A 89 8.56 6.89 -1.54
CA LYS A 89 8.15 6.75 -0.14
C LYS A 89 7.18 5.59 0.02
N ALA A 90 7.55 4.61 0.83
CA ALA A 90 6.66 3.54 1.26
C ALA A 90 5.62 4.07 2.27
N ILE A 91 4.36 3.65 2.10
CA ILE A 91 3.21 4.05 2.94
C ILE A 91 3.26 3.43 4.36
N GLY A 92 4.25 2.57 4.65
CA GLY A 92 4.47 1.99 5.98
C GLY A 92 3.87 0.59 6.17
N TRP A 93 3.07 0.10 5.22
CA TRP A 93 2.71 -1.31 5.16
C TRP A 93 3.81 -2.10 4.48
N ARG A 94 4.31 -3.12 5.17
CA ARG A 94 5.26 -4.11 4.62
C ARG A 94 4.55 -5.43 4.32
N PHE A 95 3.63 -5.81 5.20
CA PHE A 95 2.81 -7.01 5.07
C PHE A 95 1.34 -6.67 5.29
N LEU A 96 0.43 -7.53 4.82
CA LEU A 96 -0.99 -7.42 5.13
C LEU A 96 -1.20 -7.37 6.66
N PRO A 97 -1.94 -6.39 7.18
CA PRO A 97 -2.23 -6.30 8.61
C PRO A 97 -2.95 -7.55 9.12
N ARG A 98 -2.71 -7.92 10.38
CA ARG A 98 -3.37 -9.07 11.02
C ARG A 98 -4.90 -8.99 11.06
N GLY A 99 -5.44 -7.79 10.92
CA GLY A 99 -6.88 -7.54 10.82
C GLY A 99 -7.51 -7.93 9.47
N ALA A 100 -6.70 -8.23 8.45
CA ALA A 100 -7.19 -8.66 7.13
C ALA A 100 -7.67 -10.12 7.23
N SER A 101 -8.96 -10.30 7.46
CA SER A 101 -9.57 -11.61 7.73
C SER A 101 -10.68 -11.98 6.75
N LYS A 102 -10.88 -11.17 5.69
CA LYS A 102 -11.95 -11.34 4.72
C LYS A 102 -11.37 -11.55 3.31
N PRO A 103 -12.09 -12.24 2.41
CA PRO A 103 -11.57 -12.66 1.11
C PRO A 103 -11.48 -11.56 0.06
N TRP A 104 -12.01 -10.36 0.32
CA TRP A 104 -11.91 -9.23 -0.61
C TRP A 104 -11.30 -8.02 0.09
N LEU A 105 -10.35 -7.37 -0.58
CA LEU A 105 -9.61 -6.22 -0.07
C LEU A 105 -9.72 -5.04 -1.03
N LYS A 106 -9.79 -3.82 -0.49
CA LYS A 106 -9.62 -2.56 -1.24
C LYS A 106 -8.66 -1.66 -0.49
N MET A 107 -8.01 -0.77 -1.23
CA MET A 107 -7.25 0.35 -0.67
C MET A 107 -8.09 1.62 -0.81
N VAL A 108 -8.14 2.42 0.25
CA VAL A 108 -8.79 3.74 0.25
C VAL A 108 -7.75 4.77 0.66
N VAL A 109 -7.68 5.85 -0.12
CA VAL A 109 -6.73 6.94 0.04
C VAL A 109 -7.50 8.24 0.20
N THR A 110 -7.36 8.88 1.35
CA THR A 110 -8.13 10.07 1.73
C THR A 110 -7.18 11.25 1.93
N PRO A 111 -7.16 12.24 1.02
CA PRO A 111 -6.36 13.44 1.19
C PRO A 111 -6.96 14.36 2.25
N SER A 112 -6.10 15.02 3.03
CA SER A 112 -6.44 16.13 3.91
C SER A 112 -6.00 17.44 3.25
N GLY A 113 -6.98 18.19 2.75
CA GLY A 113 -6.78 19.36 1.91
C GLY A 113 -6.71 19.03 0.41
N THR A 114 -6.50 20.06 -0.41
CA THR A 114 -6.47 19.95 -1.87
C THR A 114 -5.03 19.82 -2.36
N PHE A 115 -4.77 18.75 -3.11
CA PHE A 115 -3.50 18.48 -3.77
C PHE A 115 -3.60 18.83 -5.26
N THR A 116 -2.50 19.32 -5.84
CA THR A 116 -2.41 19.65 -7.27
C THR A 116 -1.65 18.61 -8.07
N ALA A 117 -0.90 17.74 -7.40
CA ALA A 117 -0.11 16.66 -7.98
C ALA A 117 0.03 15.52 -6.97
N GLY A 118 0.40 14.34 -7.47
CA GLY A 118 0.75 13.17 -6.67
C GLY A 118 -0.07 11.95 -7.02
N LYS A 119 0.62 10.80 -7.12
CA LYS A 119 0.01 9.52 -7.46
C LYS A 119 0.47 8.42 -6.52
N ILE A 120 -0.40 7.44 -6.34
CA ILE A 120 -0.17 6.29 -5.47
C ILE A 120 -0.16 5.01 -6.29
N PHE A 121 0.81 4.15 -5.99
CA PHE A 121 0.82 2.76 -6.39
C PHE A 121 0.60 1.88 -5.16
N GLY A 122 -0.17 0.81 -5.31
CA GLY A 122 -0.43 -0.18 -4.28
C GLY A 122 -0.69 -1.54 -4.90
N ALA A 123 -0.02 -2.58 -4.42
CA ALA A 123 -0.24 -3.96 -4.86
C ALA A 123 0.10 -4.96 -3.76
N ILE A 124 -0.58 -6.10 -3.78
CA ILE A 124 -0.16 -7.29 -3.04
C ILE A 124 0.87 -8.01 -3.90
N VAL A 125 1.98 -8.41 -3.29
CA VAL A 125 3.15 -8.88 -4.04
C VAL A 125 3.68 -10.18 -3.46
N ARG A 126 4.37 -10.97 -4.29
CA ARG A 126 4.92 -12.27 -3.88
C ARG A 126 6.11 -12.10 -2.92
N GLU A 127 6.92 -11.09 -3.16
CA GLU A 127 8.22 -10.87 -2.51
C GLU A 127 8.24 -9.48 -1.90
N ASP A 128 8.86 -9.39 -0.74
CA ASP A 128 9.03 -8.13 -0.03
C ASP A 128 9.91 -7.15 -0.83
N ASP A 129 9.48 -5.90 -0.95
CA ASP A 129 10.23 -4.82 -1.62
C ASP A 129 11.22 -4.24 -0.59
N LEU A 130 12.29 -4.97 -0.34
CA LEU A 130 13.31 -4.58 0.64
C LEU A 130 14.09 -3.36 0.13
N PRO A 131 14.26 -2.32 0.97
CA PRO A 131 15.14 -1.21 0.61
C PRO A 131 16.57 -1.72 0.47
N TYR A 132 17.20 -1.39 -0.65
CA TYR A 132 18.62 -1.65 -0.90
C TYR A 132 19.33 -0.33 -1.15
N GLU A 133 20.43 -0.12 -0.43
CA GLU A 133 21.35 0.98 -0.63
C GLU A 133 22.74 0.45 -1.03
N ALA A 134 23.52 1.27 -1.73
CA ALA A 134 24.87 0.90 -2.11
C ALA A 134 25.70 0.58 -0.85
N GLY A 135 26.29 -0.62 -0.81
CA GLY A 135 27.03 -1.08 0.37
C GLY A 135 26.23 -2.01 1.30
N MET A 136 24.94 -2.25 1.06
CA MET A 136 24.14 -3.22 1.84
C MET A 136 24.44 -4.68 1.46
N TYR A 137 25.70 -5.09 1.58
CA TYR A 137 26.15 -6.45 1.40
C TYR A 137 27.36 -6.76 2.30
N ILE A 138 27.68 -8.05 2.41
CA ILE A 138 28.89 -8.51 3.10
C ILE A 138 29.94 -8.79 2.03
N ASP A 139 31.11 -8.16 2.17
CA ASP A 139 32.31 -8.50 1.39
C ASP A 139 33.40 -9.00 2.32
N LYS A 140 33.97 -10.18 1.99
CA LYS A 140 35.06 -10.82 2.77
C LYS A 140 34.79 -10.90 4.27
N GLY A 141 33.53 -11.12 4.67
CA GLY A 141 33.11 -11.22 6.06
C GLY A 141 32.94 -9.89 6.80
N VAL A 142 32.99 -8.76 6.07
CA VAL A 142 32.80 -7.42 6.62
C VAL A 142 31.54 -6.80 6.01
N VAL A 143 30.65 -6.30 6.87
CA VAL A 143 29.48 -5.51 6.46
C VAL A 143 29.98 -4.21 5.82
N GLN A 144 29.53 -3.92 4.60
CA GLN A 144 29.93 -2.72 3.85
C GLN A 144 29.00 -1.50 4.10
N GLY A 145 27.92 -1.70 4.87
CA GLY A 145 26.93 -0.69 5.21
C GLY A 145 27.24 0.11 6.47
#